data_AF-A0A3B1BER9-F1
#
_entry.id   AF-A0A3B1BER9-F1
#
_cell.length_a   1.000
_cell.length_b   1.000
_cell.length_c   1.000
_cell.angle_alpha   90.00
_cell.angle_beta   90.00
_cell.angle_gamma   90.00
#
_symmetry.space_group_name_H-M   'P 1'
#
loop_
_entity.id
_entity.type
_entity.pdbx_description
1 polymer ?
#
loop_
_entity_poly.entity_id
_entity_poly.type
_entity_poly.pdbx_seq_one_letter_code
_entity_poly.pdbx_strand_id
1 'polypeptide(L)' 'MNEEYYAAIDKMEKANVSRDYVVGWASGYLQNPKREEQRVNEAYEAGYTDGESKNDVNFNAWAGK' A
#
# COMPACT_ATOMS: atom_id res chain seq x y z
N MET A 1 13.00 -14.14 -2.18
CA MET A 1 12.39 -12.91 -2.72
C MET A 1 10.91 -13.22 -2.93
N ASN A 2 9.97 -12.43 -2.43
CA ASN A 2 8.53 -12.72 -2.56
C ASN A 2 7.98 -12.10 -3.84
N GLU A 3 7.72 -12.92 -4.86
CA GLU A 3 7.35 -12.47 -6.20
C GLU A 3 6.02 -11.70 -6.23
N GLU A 4 5.03 -12.11 -5.45
CA GLU A 4 3.72 -11.44 -5.37
C GLU A 4 3.86 -10.00 -4.85
N TYR A 5 4.69 -9.81 -3.82
CA TYR A 5 4.97 -8.50 -3.26
C TYR A 5 5.58 -7.55 -4.30
N TYR A 6 6.63 -8.00 -4.99
CA TYR A 6 7.29 -7.14 -5.98
C TYR A 6 6.40 -6.85 -7.18
N ALA A 7 5.60 -7.82 -7.63
CA ALA A 7 4.63 -7.62 -8.70
C ALA A 7 3.56 -6.58 -8.33
N ALA A 8 3.04 -6.62 -7.10
CA ALA A 8 2.07 -5.66 -6.62
C ALA A 8 2.66 -4.24 -6.52
N ILE A 9 3.88 -4.10 -5.99
CA ILE A 9 4.57 -2.81 -5.92
C ILE A 9 4.83 -2.24 -7.32
N ASP A 10 5.37 -3.04 -8.24
CA ASP A 10 5.63 -2.62 -9.63
C ASP A 10 4.34 -2.15 -10.34
N LYS A 11 3.22 -2.85 -10.11
CA LYS A 11 1.90 -2.48 -10.62
C LYS A 11 1.42 -1.13 -10.08
N MET A 12 1.56 -0.89 -8.77
CA MET A 12 1.17 0.38 -8.13
C MET A 12 2.06 1.54 -8.57
N GLU A 13 3.38 1.33 -8.70
CA GLU A 13 4.32 2.34 -9.19
C GLU A 13 4.00 2.74 -10.64
N LYS A 14 3.73 1.76 -11.52
CA LYS A 14 3.32 2.03 -12.91
C LYS A 14 1.98 2.76 -13.01
N ALA A 15 1.08 2.53 -12.06
CA ALA A 15 -0.20 3.23 -11.97
C ALA A 15 -0.08 4.62 -11.31
N ASN A 16 1.14 5.08 -10.97
CA ASN A 16 1.41 6.35 -10.30
C ASN A 16 0.52 6.54 -9.06
N VAL A 17 0.40 5.48 -8.25
CA VAL A 17 -0.39 5.45 -7.02
C VAL A 17 0.26 6.32 -5.96
N SER A 18 -0.56 6.95 -5.11
CA SER A 18 -0.11 7.72 -3.96
C SER A 18 0.97 6.97 -3.16
N ARG A 19 2.08 7.66 -2.90
CA ARG A 19 3.21 7.08 -2.15
C ARG A 19 2.81 6.59 -0.76
N ASP A 20 1.90 7.31 -0.09
CA ASP A 20 1.46 6.90 1.25
C ASP A 20 0.63 5.62 1.21
N TYR A 21 -0.18 5.42 0.17
CA TYR A 21 -0.89 4.16 -0.06
C TYR A 21 0.09 3.01 -0.29
N VAL A 22 1.08 3.18 -1.16
CA VAL A 22 2.08 2.13 -1.46
C VAL A 22 2.85 1.74 -0.19
N VAL A 23 3.25 2.71 0.63
CA VAL A 23 3.96 2.39 1.89
C VAL A 23 3.03 1.76 2.92
N GLY A 24 1.76 2.20 2.99
CA GLY A 24 0.74 1.55 3.79
C GLY A 24 0.62 0.07 3.41
N TRP A 25 0.41 -0.20 2.12
CA TRP A 25 0.28 -1.54 1.57
C TRP A 25 1.48 -2.42 1.86
N ALA A 26 2.69 -1.92 1.62
CA ALA A 26 3.91 -2.66 1.93
C ALA A 26 4.02 -2.98 3.44
N SER A 27 3.64 -2.03 4.30
CA SER A 27 3.68 -2.20 5.75
C SER A 27 2.67 -3.25 6.22
N GLY A 28 1.44 -3.22 5.69
CA GLY A 28 0.41 -4.22 5.98
C GLY A 28 0.77 -5.62 5.48
N TYR A 29 1.31 -5.72 4.25
CA TYR A 29 1.73 -7.00 3.67
C TYR A 29 2.83 -7.68 4.49
N LEU A 30 3.79 -6.88 5.00
CA LEU A 30 4.88 -7.35 5.84
C LEU A 30 4.50 -7.49 7.32
N GLN A 31 3.25 -7.13 7.68
CA GLN A 31 2.75 -7.11 9.06
C GLN A 31 3.62 -6.26 10.00
N ASN A 32 4.13 -5.14 9.50
CA ASN A 32 4.84 -4.16 10.30
C ASN A 32 3.85 -3.42 11.22
N PRO A 33 4.26 -2.99 12.42
CA PRO A 33 3.45 -2.10 13.22
C PRO A 33 3.03 -0.85 12.43
N LYS A 34 1.80 -0.39 12.64
CA LYS A 34 1.33 0.88 12.07
C LYS A 34 2.23 2.03 12.55
N ARG A 35 2.38 3.05 11.70
CA ARG A 35 3.04 4.32 12.05
C ARG A 35 2.32 5.01 13.21
N GLU A 36 2.99 5.98 13.82
CA GLU A 36 2.36 6.82 14.83
C GLU A 36 1.09 7.49 14.29
N GLU A 37 0.03 7.61 15.10
CA GLU A 37 -1.29 8.13 14.71
C GLU A 37 -1.23 9.51 14.03
N GLN A 38 -0.25 10.34 14.40
CA GLN A 38 -0.04 11.67 13.81
C GLN A 38 0.56 11.63 12.39
N ARG A 39 1.05 10.47 11.94
CA ARG A 39 1.73 10.26 10.66
C ARG A 39 1.00 9.30 9.73
N VAL A 40 -0.16 8.77 10.17
CA VAL A 40 -1.07 8.05 9.29
C VAL A 40 -2.01 9.05 8.62
N ASN A 41 -2.40 8.74 7.39
CA ASN A 41 -3.42 9.47 6.65
C ASN A 41 -4.34 8.46 5.95
N GLU A 42 -5.37 8.97 5.28
CA GLU A 42 -6.39 8.13 4.63
C GLU A 42 -5.77 7.16 3.61
N ALA A 43 -4.81 7.63 2.81
CA ALA A 43 -4.11 6.80 1.83
C ALA A 43 -3.32 5.68 2.49
N TYR A 44 -2.56 5.99 3.55
CA TYR A 44 -1.78 5.01 4.30
C TYR A 44 -2.67 3.95 4.97
N GLU A 45 -3.76 4.36 5.63
CA GLU A 45 -4.66 3.42 6.30
C GLU A 45 -5.38 2.49 5.31
N ALA A 46 -5.82 3.04 4.17
CA ALA A 46 -6.39 2.25 3.09
C ALA A 46 -5.36 1.24 2.55
N GLY A 47 -4.14 1.71 2.27
CA GLY A 47 -3.04 0.88 1.82
C GLY A 47 -2.73 -0.23 2.81
N TYR A 48 -2.58 0.09 4.10
CA TYR A 48 -2.26 -0.88 5.15
C TYR A 48 -3.31 -2.00 5.23
N THR A 49 -4.59 -1.65 5.21
CA THR A 49 -5.70 -2.63 5.24
C THR A 49 -5.68 -3.55 4.01
N ASP A 50 -5.46 -2.97 2.83
CA ASP A 50 -5.31 -3.74 1.58
C ASP A 50 -4.05 -4.63 1.62
N GLY A 51 -2.96 -4.15 2.21
CA GLY A 51 -1.71 -4.89 2.40
C GLY A 51 -1.87 -6.10 3.31
N GLU A 52 -2.54 -5.96 4.45
CA GLU A 52 -2.83 -7.06 5.38
C GLU A 52 -3.64 -8.18 4.71
N SER A 53 -4.56 -7.80 3.83
CA SER A 53 -5.37 -8.74 3.03
C SER A 53 -4.70 -9.20 1.73
N LYS A 54 -3.49 -8.71 1.43
CA LYS A 54 -2.74 -8.94 0.18
C LYS A 54 -3.53 -8.55 -1.08
N ASN A 55 -4.40 -7.55 -0.98
CA ASN A 55 -5.22 -7.06 -2.09
C ASN A 55 -4.42 -6.05 -2.94
N ASP A 56 -4.13 -6.39 -4.19
CA ASP A 56 -3.42 -5.54 -5.15
C ASP A 56 -4.36 -4.92 -6.21
N VAL A 57 -5.65 -4.78 -5.92
CA VAL A 57 -6.66 -4.32 -6.88
C VAL A 57 -7.29 -2.99 -6.48
N ASN A 58 -7.40 -2.73 -5.18
CA ASN A 58 -8.08 -1.55 -4.63
C ASN A 58 -7.30 -0.23 -4.80
N PHE A 59 -6.03 -0.28 -5.22
CA PHE A 59 -5.17 0.90 -5.38
C PHE A 59 -5.68 1.93 -6.41
N ASN A 60 -6.62 1.55 -7.28
CA ASN A 60 -7.15 2.42 -8.34
C ASN A 60 -7.73 3.74 -7.80
N ALA A 61 -8.28 3.73 -6.58
CA ALA A 61 -8.80 4.94 -5.93
C ALA A 61 -7.71 5.97 -5.56
N TRP A 62 -6.44 5.55 -5.63
CA TRP A 62 -5.25 6.29 -5.24
C TRP A 62 -4.28 6.55 -6.41
N ALA A 63 -4.63 6.11 -7.62
CA ALA A 63 -3.86 6.39 -8.83
C ALA A 63 -3.93 7.89 -9.18
N GLY A 64 -2.76 8.51 -9.41
CA GLY A 64 -2.65 9.92 -9.81
C GLY A 64 -2.92 10.95 -8.70
N LYS A 65 -2.93 10.52 -7.43
CA LYS A 65 -3.12 11.38 -6.25
C LYS A 65 -1.83 11.70 -5.52
#